data_AF-A0A3D2IQ13-F1
#
_entry.id   AF-A0A3D2IQ13-F1
#
_cell.length_a   1.000
_cell.length_b   1.000
_cell.length_c   1.000
_cell.angle_alpha   90.00
_cell.angle_beta   90.00
_cell.angle_gamma   90.00
#
_symmetry.space_group_name_H-M   'P 1'
#
loop_
_entity.id
_entity.type
_entity.pdbx_description
1 polymer ?
#
loop_
_entity_poly.entity_id
_entity_poly.type
_entity_poly.pdbx_seq_one_letter_code
_entity_poly.pdbx_strand_id
1 'polypeptide(L)'
;MGSKLKVKRKSTPIPTAALGNVANYSTEQLAKTLGTKAYMLDMWVKAREQEMDEAYAKKYLEKLKRAEDSAAFVNLLITMYAVKMTWGYTKAIQRLIDNLNPAHEYIRRIGLRAATEQITKETGIDVDFDDFEIEQEVAELARKHGKA
;
A
#
# COMPACT_ATOMS: atom_id res chain seq x y z
N MET A 1 61.33 -10.64 -1.88
CA MET A 1 60.60 -10.32 -3.13
C MET A 1 59.33 -11.15 -3.19
N GLY A 2 58.17 -10.58 -2.84
CA GLY A 2 56.90 -11.31 -2.80
C GLY A 2 56.12 -11.16 -4.10
N SER A 3 55.97 -12.25 -4.85
CA SER A 3 55.14 -12.31 -6.07
C SER A 3 53.66 -12.16 -5.70
N LYS A 4 53.04 -11.03 -6.06
CA LYS A 4 51.59 -10.85 -5.96
C LYS A 4 50.92 -11.56 -7.14
N LEU A 5 50.36 -12.75 -6.89
CA LEU A 5 49.44 -13.44 -7.79
C LEU A 5 48.23 -12.55 -8.07
N LYS A 6 48.18 -11.93 -9.25
CA LYS A 6 47.00 -11.22 -9.74
C LYS A 6 45.95 -12.23 -10.17
N VAL A 7 44.99 -12.52 -9.30
CA VAL A 7 43.78 -13.27 -9.66
C VAL A 7 42.95 -12.38 -10.60
N LYS A 8 43.05 -12.64 -11.91
CA LYS A 8 42.11 -12.08 -12.90
C LYS A 8 40.74 -12.73 -12.66
N ARG A 9 39.87 -12.07 -11.88
CA ARG A 9 38.44 -12.38 -11.89
C ARG A 9 37.90 -11.95 -13.26
N LYS A 10 37.82 -12.89 -14.20
CA LYS A 10 36.96 -12.71 -15.39
C LYS A 10 35.54 -12.63 -14.86
N SER A 11 34.97 -11.43 -14.76
CA SER A 11 33.51 -11.30 -14.73
C SER A 11 33.03 -11.71 -16.12
N THR A 12 32.65 -12.97 -16.28
CA THR A 12 31.88 -13.39 -17.45
C THR A 12 30.61 -12.53 -17.44
N PRO A 13 30.37 -11.70 -18.47
CA PRO A 13 29.10 -11.02 -18.58
C PRO A 13 28.04 -12.12 -18.68
N ILE A 14 27.05 -12.10 -17.79
CA ILE A 14 25.87 -12.94 -17.96
C ILE A 14 25.28 -12.52 -19.32
N PRO A 15 25.08 -13.44 -20.28
CA PRO A 15 24.67 -13.08 -21.63
C PRO A 15 23.17 -12.79 -21.66
N THR A 16 22.72 -11.81 -20.88
CA THR A 16 21.32 -11.34 -20.91
C THR A 16 20.98 -10.73 -22.26
N ALA A 17 21.95 -10.13 -22.96
CA ALA A 17 21.79 -9.61 -24.31
C ALA A 17 21.58 -10.71 -25.38
N ALA A 18 22.03 -11.94 -25.15
CA ALA A 18 21.92 -13.05 -26.12
C ALA A 18 20.62 -13.86 -25.99
N LEU A 19 19.92 -13.74 -24.86
CA LEU A 19 18.71 -14.52 -24.56
C LEU A 19 17.41 -13.86 -25.05
N GLY A 20 17.45 -12.61 -25.53
CA GLY A 20 16.26 -11.89 -25.98
C GLY A 20 15.18 -11.86 -24.89
N ASN A 21 13.92 -12.16 -25.26
CA ASN A 21 12.85 -12.34 -24.29
C ASN A 21 12.95 -13.73 -23.62
N VAL A 22 13.41 -13.73 -22.37
CA VAL A 22 13.53 -14.94 -21.54
C VAL A 22 12.19 -15.64 -21.26
N ALA A 23 11.05 -14.97 -21.47
CA ALA A 23 9.71 -15.53 -21.23
C ALA A 23 9.35 -16.72 -22.13
N ASN A 24 10.03 -16.89 -23.27
CA ASN A 24 9.78 -18.00 -24.20
C ASN A 24 10.67 -19.23 -23.95
N TYR A 25 11.50 -19.21 -22.90
CA TYR A 25 12.42 -20.29 -22.57
C TYR A 25 11.99 -20.99 -21.28
N SER A 26 12.07 -22.32 -21.27
CA SER A 26 11.96 -23.09 -20.03
C SER A 26 13.13 -22.81 -19.09
N THR A 27 12.92 -22.99 -17.80
CA THR A 27 13.94 -22.85 -16.75
C THR A 27 15.17 -23.73 -17.03
N GLU A 28 14.96 -24.90 -17.63
CA GLU A 28 16.03 -25.84 -18.01
C GLU A 28 16.88 -25.34 -19.18
N GLN A 29 16.24 -24.76 -20.20
CA GLN A 29 16.93 -24.12 -21.32
C GLN A 29 17.75 -22.92 -20.86
N LEU A 30 17.17 -22.08 -19.98
CA LEU A 30 17.88 -20.94 -19.40
C LEU A 30 19.05 -21.39 -18.53
N ALA A 31 18.84 -22.39 -17.67
CA ALA A 31 19.88 -22.94 -16.80
C ALA A 31 21.07 -23.48 -17.61
N LYS A 32 20.78 -24.20 -18.71
CA LYS A 32 21.80 -24.73 -19.63
C LYS A 32 22.59 -23.60 -20.29
N THR A 33 21.92 -22.55 -20.79
CA THR A 33 22.58 -21.40 -21.44
C THR A 33 23.40 -20.57 -20.47
N LEU A 34 22.92 -20.43 -19.23
CA LEU A 34 23.57 -19.65 -18.17
C LEU A 34 24.64 -20.46 -17.40
N GLY A 35 24.77 -21.77 -17.67
CA GLY A 35 25.71 -22.64 -16.97
C GLY A 35 25.38 -22.83 -15.49
N THR A 36 24.10 -22.75 -15.10
CA THR A 36 23.62 -22.93 -13.74
C THR A 36 22.71 -24.16 -13.63
N LYS A 37 22.37 -24.56 -12.40
CA LYS A 37 21.35 -25.60 -12.14
C LYS A 37 19.96 -24.97 -12.19
N ALA A 38 18.99 -25.65 -12.81
CA ALA A 38 17.62 -25.17 -12.93
C ALA A 38 16.98 -24.80 -11.57
N TYR A 39 17.25 -25.60 -10.54
CA TYR A 39 16.80 -25.31 -9.16
C TYR A 39 17.36 -24.00 -8.60
N MET A 40 18.61 -23.64 -8.90
CA MET A 40 19.20 -22.37 -8.45
C MET A 40 18.55 -21.18 -9.16
N LEU A 41 18.16 -21.35 -10.42
CA LEU A 41 17.45 -20.33 -11.18
C LEU A 41 16.03 -20.14 -10.65
N ASP A 42 15.32 -21.23 -10.33
CA ASP A 42 13.99 -21.19 -9.69
C ASP A 42 14.03 -20.49 -8.33
N MET A 43 15.01 -20.82 -7.48
CA MET A 43 15.22 -20.11 -6.21
C MET A 43 15.45 -18.61 -6.40
N TRP A 44 16.26 -18.22 -7.40
CA TRP A 44 16.56 -16.83 -7.67
C TRP A 44 15.32 -16.07 -8.19
N VAL A 45 14.52 -16.69 -9.06
CA VAL A 45 13.25 -16.12 -9.53
C VAL A 45 12.31 -15.89 -8.36
N LYS A 46 12.09 -16.90 -7.51
CA LYS A 46 11.23 -16.77 -6.32
C LYS A 46 11.68 -15.65 -5.38
N ALA A 47 12.98 -15.57 -5.11
CA ALA A 47 13.54 -14.49 -4.29
C ALA A 47 13.30 -13.12 -4.92
N ARG A 48 13.42 -13.00 -6.25
CA ARG A 48 13.18 -11.74 -6.98
C ARG A 48 11.70 -11.37 -7.05
N GLU A 49 10.81 -12.33 -7.26
CA GLU A 49 9.36 -12.13 -7.21
C GLU A 49 8.96 -11.60 -5.83
N GLN A 50 9.45 -12.23 -4.75
CA GLN A 50 9.19 -11.76 -3.40
C GLN A 50 9.73 -10.34 -3.15
N GLU A 51 10.98 -10.05 -3.55
CA GLU A 51 11.55 -8.69 -3.43
C GLU A 51 10.73 -7.65 -4.21
N MET A 52 10.25 -8.01 -5.42
CA MET A 52 9.41 -7.14 -6.22
C MET A 52 8.04 -6.94 -5.58
N ASP A 53 7.40 -8.00 -5.10
CA ASP A 53 6.10 -7.94 -4.43
C ASP A 53 6.17 -7.04 -3.20
N GLU A 54 7.21 -7.19 -2.37
CA GLU A 54 7.43 -6.32 -1.20
C GLU A 54 7.66 -4.85 -1.61
N ALA A 55 8.48 -4.61 -2.64
CA ALA A 55 8.77 -3.26 -3.12
C ALA A 55 7.54 -2.58 -3.75
N TYR A 56 6.77 -3.32 -4.54
CA TYR A 56 5.53 -2.85 -5.14
C TYR A 56 4.48 -2.63 -4.07
N ALA A 57 4.25 -3.58 -3.17
CA ALA A 57 3.31 -3.45 -2.06
C ALA A 57 3.62 -2.18 -1.26
N LYS A 58 4.88 -1.96 -0.86
CA LYS A 58 5.28 -0.75 -0.14
C LYS A 58 4.99 0.53 -0.94
N LYS A 59 5.40 0.58 -2.21
CA LYS A 59 5.22 1.76 -3.06
C LYS A 59 3.75 2.08 -3.32
N TYR A 60 2.93 1.06 -3.55
CA TYR A 60 1.49 1.23 -3.79
C TYR A 60 0.75 1.58 -2.50
N LEU A 61 1.11 0.99 -1.36
CA LEU A 61 0.56 1.37 -0.06
C LEU A 61 0.90 2.82 0.32
N GLU A 62 2.14 3.27 0.08
CA GLU A 62 2.52 4.67 0.31
C GLU A 62 1.71 5.63 -0.58
N LYS A 63 1.52 5.28 -1.87
CA LYS A 63 0.67 6.06 -2.78
C LYS A 63 -0.80 6.07 -2.36
N LEU A 64 -1.31 4.93 -1.93
CA LEU A 64 -2.69 4.77 -1.46
C LEU A 64 -2.92 5.63 -0.21
N LYS A 65 -2.02 5.55 0.76
CA LYS A 65 -2.07 6.37 1.97
C LYS A 65 -2.04 7.86 1.65
N ARG A 66 -1.16 8.29 0.74
CA ARG A 66 -1.15 9.71 0.29
C ARG A 66 -2.46 10.11 -0.40
N ALA A 67 -3.05 9.23 -1.19
CA ALA A 67 -4.33 9.50 -1.84
C ALA A 67 -5.47 9.61 -0.82
N GLU A 68 -5.49 8.74 0.19
CA GLU A 68 -6.44 8.78 1.31
C GLU A 68 -6.29 10.06 2.13
N ASP A 69 -5.08 10.41 2.54
CA ASP A 69 -4.77 11.66 3.25
C ASP A 69 -5.25 12.89 2.43
N SER A 70 -5.03 12.87 1.11
CA SER A 70 -5.47 13.95 0.22
C SER A 70 -6.98 14.03 0.12
N ALA A 71 -7.67 12.90 0.01
CA ALA A 71 -9.14 12.84 -0.06
C ALA A 71 -9.78 13.34 1.25
N ALA A 72 -9.24 12.92 2.40
CA ALA A 72 -9.68 13.38 3.70
C ALA A 72 -9.51 14.90 3.85
N PHE A 73 -8.36 15.43 3.45
CA PHE A 73 -8.10 16.87 3.49
C PHE A 73 -9.04 17.68 2.58
N VAL A 74 -9.31 17.18 1.36
CA VAL A 74 -10.27 17.82 0.44
C VAL A 74 -11.67 17.85 1.03
N ASN A 75 -12.14 16.74 1.61
CA ASN A 75 -13.47 16.67 2.24
C ASN A 75 -13.60 17.62 3.43
N LEU A 76 -12.54 17.78 4.23
CA LEU A 76 -12.50 18.76 5.30
C LEU A 76 -12.62 20.20 4.74
N LEU A 77 -11.86 20.54 3.70
CA LEU A 77 -11.95 21.86 3.06
C LEU A 77 -13.34 22.13 2.50
N ILE A 78 -13.95 21.17 1.80
CA ILE A 78 -15.32 21.29 1.29
C ILE A 78 -16.27 21.61 2.43
N THR A 79 -16.17 20.90 3.55
CA THR A 79 -17.01 21.12 4.74
C THR A 79 -16.82 22.53 5.32
N MET A 80 -15.57 22.97 5.47
CA MET A 80 -15.27 24.33 5.95
C MET A 80 -15.84 25.41 5.02
N TYR A 81 -15.70 25.23 3.71
CA TYR A 81 -16.27 26.17 2.74
C TYR A 81 -17.79 26.13 2.72
N ALA A 82 -18.43 24.96 2.86
CA ALA A 82 -19.87 24.85 2.96
C ALA A 82 -20.42 25.62 4.18
N VAL A 83 -19.80 25.47 5.35
CA VAL A 83 -20.13 26.25 6.56
C VAL A 83 -19.94 27.75 6.32
N LYS A 84 -18.82 28.13 5.67
CA LYS A 84 -18.52 29.53 5.36
C LYS A 84 -19.53 30.13 4.37
N MET A 85 -19.91 29.40 3.33
CA MET A 85 -20.83 29.87 2.30
C MET A 85 -22.27 29.93 2.80
N THR A 86 -22.67 29.00 3.68
CA THR A 86 -24.03 28.95 4.20
C THR A 86 -24.27 29.99 5.29
N TRP A 87 -23.32 30.18 6.21
CA TRP A 87 -23.52 31.04 7.39
C TRP A 87 -22.43 32.10 7.62
N GLY A 88 -21.29 32.03 6.94
CA GLY A 88 -20.17 32.97 7.16
C GLY A 88 -19.43 32.79 8.49
N TYR A 89 -19.65 31.69 9.20
CA TYR A 89 -19.21 31.54 10.60
C TYR A 89 -17.79 31.01 10.77
N THR A 90 -16.81 31.92 10.79
CA THR A 90 -15.40 31.58 11.08
C THR A 90 -15.20 30.91 12.45
N LYS A 91 -15.96 31.31 13.48
CA LYS A 91 -15.88 30.68 14.81
C LYS A 91 -16.39 29.23 14.82
N ALA A 92 -17.40 28.92 14.00
CA ALA A 92 -17.90 27.55 13.87
C ALA A 92 -16.86 26.67 13.18
N ILE A 93 -16.20 27.20 12.14
CA ILE A 93 -15.09 26.52 11.46
C ILE A 93 -13.94 26.25 12.43
N GLN A 94 -13.55 27.20 13.28
CA GLN A 94 -12.51 26.97 14.28
C GLN A 94 -12.91 25.85 15.25
N ARG A 95 -14.12 25.90 15.79
CA ARG A 95 -14.63 24.85 16.69
C ARG A 95 -14.72 23.49 16.01
N LEU A 96 -15.03 23.44 14.71
CA LEU A 96 -15.03 22.21 13.93
C LEU A 96 -13.62 21.60 13.88
N ILE A 97 -12.60 22.41 13.61
CA ILE A 97 -11.20 21.97 13.58
C ILE A 97 -10.74 21.51 14.97
N ASP A 98 -11.05 22.27 16.02
CA ASP A 98 -10.67 21.94 17.40
C ASP A 98 -11.27 20.60 17.86
N ASN A 99 -12.46 20.25 17.36
CA ASN A 99 -13.17 19.01 17.72
C ASN A 99 -12.92 17.84 16.75
N LEU A 100 -12.11 18.01 15.70
CA LEU A 100 -11.88 16.97 14.69
C LEU A 100 -11.24 15.70 15.29
N ASN A 101 -10.17 15.89 16.07
CA ASN A 101 -9.46 14.79 16.74
C ASN A 101 -10.33 14.11 17.81
N PRO A 102 -11.01 14.83 18.72
CA PRO A 102 -11.97 14.24 19.65
C PRO A 102 -13.07 13.42 18.96
N ALA A 103 -13.63 13.92 17.85
CA ALA A 103 -14.65 13.21 17.08
C ALA A 103 -14.09 11.93 16.44
N HIS A 104 -12.89 11.99 15.89
CA HIS A 104 -12.21 10.82 15.34
C HIS A 104 -11.95 9.74 16.41
N GLU A 105 -11.46 10.13 17.59
CA GLU A 105 -11.28 9.20 18.72
C GLU A 105 -12.59 8.59 19.20
N TYR A 106 -13.66 9.38 19.22
CA TYR A 106 -15.00 8.92 19.56
C TYR A 106 -15.48 7.84 18.59
N ILE A 107 -15.45 8.10 17.27
CA ILE A 107 -15.85 7.14 16.23
C ILE A 107 -15.01 5.87 16.31
N ARG A 108 -13.69 6.00 16.49
CA ARG A 108 -12.79 4.84 16.63
C ARG A 108 -13.15 3.96 17.84
N ARG A 109 -13.64 4.56 18.92
CA ARG A 109 -14.03 3.84 20.15
C ARG A 109 -15.34 3.09 20.00
N ILE A 110 -16.34 3.69 19.35
CA ILE A 110 -17.68 3.11 19.26
C ILE A 110 -17.93 2.32 17.96
N GLY A 111 -17.05 2.49 16.96
CA GLY A 111 -17.20 1.94 15.62
C GLY A 111 -18.01 2.85 14.70
N LEU A 112 -17.69 2.79 13.40
CA LEU A 112 -18.27 3.68 12.38
C LEU A 112 -19.79 3.51 12.26
N ARG A 113 -20.29 2.26 12.19
CA ARG A 113 -21.72 1.97 12.09
C ARG A 113 -22.53 2.57 13.26
N ALA A 114 -22.07 2.35 14.49
CA ALA A 114 -22.73 2.88 15.68
C ALA A 114 -22.73 4.41 15.69
N ALA A 115 -21.64 5.04 15.24
CA ALA A 115 -21.55 6.49 15.11
C ALA A 115 -22.54 7.03 14.07
N THR A 116 -22.68 6.36 12.92
CA THR A 116 -23.66 6.71 11.87
C THR A 116 -25.09 6.61 12.39
N GLU A 117 -25.46 5.49 13.01
CA GLU A 117 -26.79 5.34 13.60
C GLU A 117 -27.10 6.41 14.65
N GLN A 118 -26.11 6.76 15.47
CA GLN A 118 -26.28 7.75 16.52
C GLN A 118 -26.45 9.16 15.95
N ILE A 119 -25.60 9.58 15.00
CA ILE A 119 -25.71 10.93 14.44
C ILE A 119 -27.01 11.12 13.65
N THR A 120 -27.48 10.09 12.95
CA THR A 120 -28.78 10.13 12.27
C THR A 120 -29.93 10.26 13.27
N LYS A 121 -29.90 9.54 14.40
CA LYS A 121 -30.91 9.69 15.47
C LYS A 121 -30.88 11.08 16.11
N GLU A 122 -29.70 11.66 16.33
CA GLU A 122 -29.54 12.96 16.99
C GLU A 122 -29.90 14.14 16.09
N THR A 123 -29.60 14.04 14.79
CA THR A 123 -29.74 15.17 13.85
C THR A 123 -30.96 15.04 12.94
N GLY A 124 -31.53 13.84 12.80
CA GLY A 124 -32.55 13.53 11.81
C GLY A 124 -32.03 13.53 10.37
N ILE A 125 -30.70 13.66 10.17
CA ILE A 125 -30.07 13.62 8.86
C ILE A 125 -29.76 12.17 8.53
N ASP A 126 -30.31 11.71 7.41
CA ASP A 126 -29.99 10.39 6.88
C ASP A 126 -28.58 10.41 6.30
N VAL A 127 -27.68 9.64 6.90
CA VAL A 127 -26.28 9.54 6.48
C VAL A 127 -26.12 8.16 5.86
N ASP A 128 -26.15 8.11 4.53
CA ASP A 128 -25.89 6.88 3.80
C ASP A 128 -24.44 6.46 4.01
N PHE A 129 -24.27 5.31 4.67
CA PHE A 129 -23.01 4.59 4.72
C PHE A 129 -23.25 3.18 4.17
N ASP A 130 -22.71 2.91 2.99
CA ASP A 130 -22.55 1.53 2.54
C ASP A 130 -21.51 0.88 3.45
N ASP A 131 -21.96 -0.06 4.30
CA ASP A 131 -21.10 -0.92 5.09
C ASP A 131 -20.19 -1.74 4.18
N PHE A 132 -19.07 -1.14 3.78
CA PHE A 132 -17.97 -1.84 3.19
C PHE A 132 -17.26 -2.58 4.33
N GLU A 133 -17.33 -3.91 4.34
CA GLU A 133 -16.61 -4.81 5.27
C GLU A 133 -15.07 -4.80 5.04
N ILE A 134 -14.48 -3.63 4.73
CA ILE A 134 -13.05 -3.45 4.48
C ILE A 134 -12.23 -3.88 5.70
N GLU A 135 -12.69 -3.60 6.92
CA GLU A 135 -11.94 -3.99 8.12
C GLU A 135 -11.87 -5.52 8.29
N GLN A 136 -12.96 -6.23 7.97
CA GLN A 136 -12.98 -7.70 8.02
C GLN A 136 -12.16 -8.30 6.88
N GLU A 137 -12.28 -7.78 5.66
CA GLU A 137 -11.48 -8.20 4.50
C GLU A 137 -9.99 -7.96 4.72
N VAL A 138 -9.59 -6.79 5.23
CA VAL A 138 -8.18 -6.47 5.55
C VAL A 138 -7.68 -7.39 6.67
N ALA A 139 -8.48 -7.66 7.70
CA ALA A 139 -8.12 -8.59 8.76
C ALA A 139 -8.04 -10.05 8.28
N GLU A 140 -8.86 -10.46 7.31
CA GLU A 140 -8.76 -11.76 6.66
C GLU A 140 -7.54 -11.87 5.75
N LEU A 141 -7.26 -10.84 4.94
CA LEU A 141 -6.08 -10.79 4.09
C LEU A 141 -4.79 -10.79 4.92
N ALA A 142 -4.73 -10.02 6.00
CA ALA A 142 -3.61 -10.03 6.94
C ALA A 142 -3.44 -11.41 7.61
N ARG A 143 -4.54 -12.13 7.91
CA ARG A 143 -4.48 -13.51 8.42
C ARG A 143 -4.04 -14.54 7.38
N LYS A 144 -4.44 -14.36 6.12
CA LYS A 144 -4.06 -15.23 4.99
C LYS A 144 -2.60 -15.02 4.56
N HIS A 145 -2.08 -13.79 4.62
CA HIS A 145 -0.75 -13.43 4.14
C HIS A 145 0.29 -13.18 5.25
N GLY A 146 -0.12 -13.06 6.52
CA GLY A 146 0.75 -12.89 7.68
C GLY A 146 1.23 -14.20 8.33
N LYS A 147 1.16 -15.33 7.62
CA LYS A 147 1.77 -16.61 8.03
C LYS A 147 2.85 -17.03 7.03
N ALA A 148 4.06 -16.54 7.26
CA ALA A 148 5.33 -17.21 6.99
C ALA A 148 6.33 -16.76 8.07
#